data_AF-H9FDE8-F1
#
_entry.id   AF-H9FDE8-F1
#
_cell.length_a   1.000
_cell.length_b   1.000
_cell.length_c   1.000
_cell.angle_alpha   90.00
_cell.angle_beta   90.00
_cell.angle_gamma   90.00
#
_symmetry.space_group_name_H-M   'P 1'
#
loop_
_entity.id
_entity.type
_entity.pdbx_description
1 polymer ?
#
loop_
_entity_poly.entity_id
_entity_poly.type
_entity_poly.pdbx_seq_one_letter_code
_entity_poly.pdbx_strand_id
1 'polypeptide(L)'
;DSTLMDCRAALDLLYMQAIQDIEKEWAKPTQAQRQKLEAFQKEDNQTKFLELAREVQHYGYLQLDPCTCDYPEPGSGAVLSVGNNEI
;
A
#
# COMPACT_ATOMS: atom_id res chain seq x y z
N ASP A 1 7.43 12.80 -5.42
CA ASP A 1 7.51 12.02 -4.17
C ASP A 1 8.62 12.38 -3.22
N SER A 2 9.89 12.50 -3.62
CA SER A 2 10.95 12.89 -2.67
C SER A 2 10.65 14.21 -1.95
N THR A 3 10.09 15.18 -2.67
CA THR A 3 9.68 16.49 -2.15
C THR A 3 8.59 16.44 -1.07
N LEU A 4 7.78 15.38 -1.02
CA LEU A 4 6.71 15.23 -0.02
C LEU A 4 7.24 14.67 1.30
N MET A 5 8.31 13.86 1.26
CA MET A 5 8.91 13.30 2.47
C MET A 5 9.70 14.35 3.28
N ASP A 6 10.09 15.47 2.65
CA ASP A 6 10.75 16.60 3.31
C ASP A 6 9.78 17.49 4.11
N CYS A 7 8.46 17.36 3.88
CA CYS A 7 7.42 18.07 4.61
C CYS A 7 6.86 17.17 5.71
N ARG A 8 7.02 17.58 6.99
CA ARG A 8 6.58 16.76 8.12
C ARG A 8 5.11 16.35 8.04
N ALA A 9 4.23 17.29 7.73
CA ALA A 9 2.80 17.00 7.64
C ALA A 9 2.46 16.04 6.49
N ALA A 10 3.14 16.16 5.35
CA ALA A 10 2.94 15.23 4.23
C ALA A 10 3.52 13.84 4.55
N LEU A 11 4.66 13.77 5.24
CA LEU A 11 5.22 12.52 5.74
C LEU A 11 4.24 11.80 6.66
N ASP A 12 3.66 12.51 7.63
CA ASP A 12 2.69 11.95 8.57
C ASP A 12 1.44 11.42 7.83
N LEU A 13 0.93 12.16 6.83
CA LEU A 13 -0.22 11.73 6.01
C LEU A 13 0.09 10.47 5.18
N LEU A 14 1.24 10.44 4.50
CA LEU A 14 1.68 9.29 3.72
C LEU A 14 1.88 8.05 4.61
N TYR A 15 2.46 8.25 5.80
CA TYR A 15 2.66 7.19 6.77
C TYR A 15 1.34 6.60 7.25
N MET A 16 0.37 7.44 7.63
CA MET A 16 -0.97 6.99 8.02
C MET A 16 -1.71 6.25 6.89
N GLN A 17 -1.55 6.71 5.64
CA GLN A 17 -2.14 6.04 4.49
C GLN A 17 -1.51 4.65 4.27
N ALA A 18 -0.18 4.57 4.29
CA ALA A 18 0.55 3.32 4.08
C ALA A 18 0.21 2.25 5.15
N ILE A 19 0.03 2.66 6.41
CA ILE A 19 -0.43 1.75 7.47
C ILE A 19 -1.81 1.18 7.12
N GLN A 20 -2.77 2.04 6.81
CA GLN A 20 -4.13 1.60 6.49
C GLN A 20 -4.18 0.68 5.27
N ASP A 21 -3.38 0.96 4.24
CA ASP A 21 -3.35 0.14 3.03
C ASP A 21 -2.79 -1.27 3.31
N ILE A 22 -1.84 -1.40 4.24
CA ILE A 22 -1.30 -2.69 4.67
C ILE A 22 -2.30 -3.43 5.57
N GLU A 23 -2.97 -2.73 6.48
CA GLU A 23 -3.99 -3.30 7.38
C GLU A 23 -5.22 -3.80 6.61
N LYS A 24 -5.63 -3.09 5.56
CA LYS A 24 -6.71 -3.49 4.65
C LYS A 24 -6.29 -4.54 3.62
N GLU A 25 -5.03 -4.97 3.64
CA GLU A 25 -4.44 -5.89 2.66
C GLU A 25 -4.47 -5.40 1.19
N TRP A 26 -4.57 -4.08 0.99
CA TRP A 26 -4.45 -3.44 -0.32
C TRP A 26 -3.01 -3.51 -0.78
N ALA A 27 -2.08 -3.11 0.10
CA ALA A 27 -0.65 -3.35 -0.03
C ALA A 27 -0.31 -4.72 0.59
N LYS A 28 0.47 -5.54 -0.13
CA LYS A 28 0.69 -6.95 0.18
C LYS A 28 2.17 -7.24 0.51
N PRO A 29 2.64 -6.88 1.71
CA PRO A 29 4.03 -7.13 2.09
C PRO A 29 4.26 -8.62 2.34
N THR A 30 5.45 -9.08 1.94
CA THR A 30 5.97 -10.41 2.34
C THR A 30 6.14 -10.48 3.86
N GLN A 31 6.23 -11.69 4.42
CA GLN A 31 6.44 -11.86 5.86
C GLN A 31 7.71 -11.14 6.37
N ALA A 32 8.79 -11.18 5.59
CA ALA A 32 10.04 -10.47 5.94
C ALA A 32 9.88 -8.95 5.90
N GLN A 33 9.13 -8.41 4.92
CA GLN A 33 8.80 -6.98 4.87
C GLN A 33 7.92 -6.58 6.05
N ARG A 34 6.89 -7.36 6.41
CA ARG A 34 6.02 -7.10 7.57
C ARG A 34 6.81 -6.96 8.86
N GLN A 35 7.73 -7.90 9.14
CA GLN A 35 8.58 -7.84 10.34
C GLN A 35 9.44 -6.58 10.39
N LYS A 36 10.02 -6.16 9.27
CA LYS A 36 10.81 -4.92 9.18
C LYS A 36 9.94 -3.67 9.34
N LEU A 37 8.77 -3.65 8.72
CA LEU A 37 7.80 -2.55 8.84
C LEU A 37 7.35 -2.38 10.29
N GLU A 38 7.03 -3.48 10.99
CA GLU A 38 6.68 -3.47 12.42
C GLU A 38 7.85 -2.97 13.30
N ALA A 39 9.09 -3.31 12.95
CA ALA A 39 10.26 -2.78 13.66
C ALA A 39 10.37 -1.26 13.48
N PHE A 40 10.22 -0.75 12.26
CA PHE A 40 10.23 0.70 12.01
C PHE A 40 9.07 1.45 12.68
N GLN A 41 7.89 0.83 12.78
CA GLN A 41 6.78 1.43 13.56
C GLN A 41 7.14 1.54 15.06
N LYS A 42 7.73 0.50 15.65
CA LYS A 42 8.16 0.52 17.07
C LYS A 42 9.27 1.53 17.35
N GLU A 43 10.11 1.81 16.35
CA GLU A 43 11.19 2.80 16.41
C GLU A 43 10.72 4.23 16.07
N ASP A 44 9.44 4.43 15.74
CA ASP A 44 8.87 5.68 15.20
C ASP A 44 9.64 6.21 13.96
N ASN A 45 10.20 5.29 13.16
CA ASN A 45 11.00 5.61 11.99
C ASN A 45 10.15 5.67 10.72
N GLN A 46 9.30 6.69 10.63
CA GLN A 46 8.36 6.88 9.52
C GLN A 46 9.05 6.93 8.15
N THR A 47 10.22 7.56 8.06
CA THR A 47 10.96 7.67 6.79
C THR A 47 11.37 6.29 6.27
N LYS A 48 12.03 5.47 7.10
CA LYS A 48 12.42 4.12 6.70
C LYS A 48 11.22 3.21 6.47
N PHE A 49 10.15 3.40 7.23
CA PHE A 49 8.89 2.69 6.99
C PHE A 49 8.37 2.98 5.58
N LEU A 50 8.28 4.24 5.19
CA LEU A 50 7.77 4.63 3.87
C LEU A 50 8.71 4.25 2.73
N GLU A 51 10.04 4.30 2.94
CA GLU A 51 11.01 3.78 1.99
C GLU A 51 10.76 2.30 1.69
N LEU A 52 10.60 1.48 2.73
CA LEU A 52 10.29 0.06 2.58
C LEU A 52 8.88 -0.19 2.02
N ALA A 53 7.89 0.59 2.44
CA ALA A 53 6.50 0.46 1.99
C ALA A 53 6.38 0.61 0.47
N ARG A 54 7.20 1.47 -0.15
CA ARG A 54 7.24 1.64 -1.61
C ARG A 54 7.69 0.40 -2.39
N GLU A 55 8.38 -0.52 -1.74
CA GLU A 55 8.80 -1.80 -2.32
C GLU A 55 7.75 -2.91 -2.13
N VAL A 56 6.66 -2.61 -1.42
CA VAL A 56 5.58 -3.55 -1.16
C VAL A 56 4.69 -3.68 -2.40
N GLN A 57 4.29 -4.92 -2.71
CA GLN A 57 3.35 -5.18 -3.80
C GLN A 57 2.06 -4.39 -3.62
N HIS A 58 1.63 -3.73 -4.70
CA HIS A 58 0.42 -2.89 -4.75
C HIS A 58 0.46 -1.65 -3.83
N TYR A 59 1.65 -1.21 -3.39
CA TYR A 59 1.76 0.08 -2.72
C TYR A 59 1.29 1.22 -3.63
N GLY A 60 0.41 2.09 -3.11
CA GLY A 60 -0.18 3.19 -3.86
C GLY A 60 -1.26 2.78 -4.85
N TYR A 61 -1.71 1.51 -4.82
CA TYR A 61 -2.88 1.07 -5.59
C TYR A 61 -4.15 1.33 -4.79
N LEU A 62 -5.20 1.76 -5.47
CA LEU A 62 -6.56 1.84 -4.94
C LEU A 62 -7.26 0.51 -5.21
N GLN A 63 -7.82 -0.12 -4.18
CA GLN A 63 -8.64 -1.32 -4.35
C GLN A 63 -10.12 -0.96 -4.28
N LEU A 64 -10.91 -1.48 -5.22
CA LEU A 64 -12.37 -1.38 -5.19
C LEU A 64 -12.98 -2.53 -4.41
N ASP A 65 -14.22 -2.32 -3.94
CA ASP A 65 -15.02 -3.41 -3.39
C ASP A 65 -15.18 -4.56 -4.41
N PRO A 66 -15.29 -5.81 -3.94
CA PRO A 66 -15.49 -6.96 -4.81
C PRO A 66 -16.66 -6.74 -5.78
N CYS A 67 -16.41 -6.96 -7.06
CA CYS A 67 -17.36 -6.75 -8.14
C CYS A 67 -17.39 -7.96 -9.09
N THR A 68 -18.16 -7.86 -10.17
CA THR A 68 -18.15 -8.85 -11.25
C THR A 68 -17.53 -8.27 -12.52
N CYS A 69 -16.93 -9.14 -13.34
CA CYS A 69 -16.45 -8.81 -14.67
C CYS A 69 -16.67 -9.96 -15.65
N ASP A 70 -16.36 -9.73 -16.92
CA ASP A 70 -16.58 -10.71 -17.99
C ASP A 70 -15.35 -11.57 -18.32
N TYR A 71 -14.34 -11.56 -17.45
CA TYR A 71 -13.12 -12.36 -17.59
C TYR A 71 -12.83 -13.16 -16.29
N PRO A 72 -12.45 -14.44 -16.36
CA PRO A 72 -12.29 -15.25 -17.58
C PRO A 72 -13.62 -15.60 -18.28
N GLU A 73 -14.75 -15.48 -17.58
CA GLU A 73 -16.09 -15.69 -18.14
C GLU A 73 -17.12 -14.67 -17.59
N PRO A 74 -18.27 -14.45 -18.26
CA PRO A 74 -19.31 -13.52 -17.81
C PRO A 74 -19.76 -13.75 -16.38
N GLY A 75 -19.72 -12.69 -15.56
CA GLY A 75 -20.13 -12.74 -14.15
C GLY A 75 -19.07 -13.27 -13.18
N SER A 76 -17.81 -13.40 -13.62
CA SER A 76 -16.69 -13.78 -12.75
C SER A 76 -16.49 -12.76 -11.63
N GLY A 77 -16.31 -13.24 -10.39
CA GLY A 77 -15.98 -12.38 -9.26
C GLY A 77 -14.57 -11.81 -9.38
N ALA A 78 -14.40 -10.51 -9.15
CA ALA A 78 -13.13 -9.82 -9.28
C ALA A 78 -12.92 -8.82 -8.13
N VAL A 79 -11.65 -8.59 -7.81
CA VAL A 79 -11.20 -7.51 -6.93
C VAL A 79 -10.24 -6.64 -7.73
N LEU A 80 -10.68 -5.43 -8.08
CA LEU A 80 -9.91 -4.53 -8.95
C LEU A 80 -8.93 -3.69 -8.14
N SER A 81 -7.69 -3.59 -8.60
CA SER A 81 -6.65 -2.77 -7.97
C SER A 81 -6.04 -1.84 -9.02
N VAL A 82 -6.20 -0.54 -8.85
CA VAL A 82 -5.79 0.49 -9.82
C VAL A 82 -4.59 1.25 -9.29
N GLY A 83 -3.49 1.26 -10.02
CA GLY A 83 -2.25 1.92 -9.60
C GLY A 83 -1.12 1.66 -10.59
N ASN A 84 -0.02 2.40 -10.48
CA ASN A 84 1.16 2.23 -11.36
C ASN A 84 0.84 2.25 -12.88
N ASN A 85 -0.16 3.05 -13.30
CA ASN A 85 -0.68 3.09 -14.66
C ASN A 85 -1.26 1.75 -15.17
N GLU A 86 -1.70 0.90 -14.25
CA GLU A 86 -2.31 -0.41 -14.47
C GLU A 86 -3.71 -0.47 -13.82
N ILE A 87 -4.56 -1.37 -14.33
CA ILE A 87 -5.93 -1.64 -13.87
C ILE A 87 -6.14 -3.16 -13.80
#